data_AF-A0A969EST4-F1
#
_entry.id   AF-A0A969EST4-F1
#
_cell.length_a   1.000
_cell.length_b   1.000
_cell.length_c   1.000
_cell.angle_alpha   90.00
_cell.angle_beta   90.00
_cell.angle_gamma   90.00
#
_symmetry.space_group_name_H-M   'P 1'
#
loop_
_entity.id
_entity.type
_entity.pdbx_description
1 polymer ?
#
loop_
_entity_poly.entity_id
_entity_poly.type
_entity_poly.pdbx_seq_one_letter_code
_entity_poly.pdbx_strand_id
1 'polypeptide(L)' 'MKLAAKREKLLRPLQYVVGVVERRQTLPILSNVLIVAKDNTLNFTATDLEVELAATTELP' A
#
# COMPACT_ATOMS: atom_id res chain seq x y z
N MET A 1 10.33 -6.09 -9.96
CA MET A 1 8.95 -6.60 -10.05
C MET A 1 8.31 -6.08 -11.33
N LYS A 2 7.52 -6.89 -12.05
CA LYS A 2 6.74 -6.45 -13.22
C LYS A 2 5.29 -6.89 -12.99
N LEU A 3 4.37 -5.94 -13.01
CA LEU A 3 2.96 -6.07 -12.62
C LEU A 3 2.10 -5.37 -13.69
N ALA A 4 0.98 -5.97 -14.06
CA ALA A 4 -0.06 -5.34 -14.87
C ALA A 4 -1.42 -5.63 -14.23
N ALA A 5 -2.16 -4.57 -13.89
CA ALA A 5 -3.49 -4.68 -13.32
C ALA A 5 -4.33 -3.47 -13.74
N LYS A 6 -5.66 -3.61 -13.65
CA LYS A 6 -6.57 -2.49 -13.88
C LYS A 6 -6.34 -1.40 -12.84
N ARG A 7 -6.45 -0.14 -13.24
CA ARG A 7 -6.24 1.02 -12.36
C ARG A 7 -7.10 0.94 -11.10
N GLU A 8 -8.35 0.53 -11.23
CA GLU A 8 -9.31 0.47 -10.13
C GLU A 8 -8.91 -0.55 -9.05
N LYS A 9 -8.26 -1.65 -9.47
CA LYS A 9 -7.72 -2.69 -8.57
C LYS A 9 -6.55 -2.17 -7.75
N LEU A 10 -5.75 -1.24 -8.28
CA LEU A 10 -4.64 -0.62 -7.57
C LEU A 10 -5.08 0.60 -6.74
N LEU A 11 -5.98 1.42 -7.28
CA LEU A 11 -6.33 2.71 -6.70
C LEU A 11 -7.11 2.59 -5.39
N ARG A 12 -8.10 1.69 -5.31
CA ARG A 12 -8.89 1.49 -4.08
C ARG A 12 -8.05 1.10 -2.87
N PRO A 13 -7.22 0.03 -2.91
CA PRO A 13 -6.41 -0.34 -1.75
C PRO A 13 -5.36 0.72 -1.42
N LEU A 14 -4.78 1.41 -2.42
CA LEU A 14 -3.88 2.54 -2.17
C LEU A 14 -4.57 3.69 -1.41
N GLN A 15 -5.78 4.08 -1.82
CA GLN A 15 -6.54 5.12 -1.12
C GLN A 15 -6.86 4.74 0.32
N TYR A 16 -7.05 3.45 0.60
CA TYR A 16 -7.30 2.96 1.95
C TYR A 16 -6.08 3.12 2.86
N VAL A 17 -4.90 2.71 2.40
CA VAL A 17 -3.69 2.74 3.24
C VAL A 17 -3.01 4.11 3.29
N VAL A 18 -3.23 4.99 2.32
CA VAL A 18 -2.55 6.30 2.29
C VAL A 18 -2.97 7.23 3.43
N GLY A 19 -4.09 6.95 4.09
CA GLY A 19 -4.62 7.79 5.18
C GLY A 19 -3.71 7.90 6.41
N VAL A 20 -2.85 6.89 6.65
CA VAL A 20 -1.86 6.91 7.73
C VAL A 20 -0.49 7.40 7.28
N VAL A 21 -0.34 7.75 5.99
CA VAL A 21 0.93 8.26 5.44
C VAL A 21 0.96 9.78 5.59
N GLU A 22 1.74 10.26 6.54
CA GLU A 22 1.96 11.70 6.72
C GLU A 22 3.03 12.26 5.79
N ARG A 23 2.81 13.50 5.30
CA ARG A 23 3.76 14.20 4.39
C ARG A 23 5.05 14.67 5.06
N ARG A 24 5.05 14.85 6.39
CA ARG A 24 6.21 15.31 7.17
C ARG A 24 6.57 14.28 8.25
N GLN A 25 7.08 13.15 7.81
CA GLN A 25 7.62 12.12 8.70
C GLN A 25 9.07 12.44 9.09
N THR A 26 9.43 12.17 10.36
CA THR A 26 10.82 12.17 10.82
C THR A 26 11.62 11.03 10.21
N LEU A 27 10.93 9.93 9.87
CA LEU A 27 11.47 8.76 9.17
C LEU A 27 10.91 8.73 7.73
N PRO A 28 11.63 9.25 6.72
CA PRO A 28 11.12 9.37 5.35
C PRO A 28 10.66 8.06 4.71
N ILE A 29 11.16 6.91 5.19
CA ILE A 29 10.72 5.60 4.72
C ILE A 29 9.23 5.36 4.98
N LEU A 30 8.68 5.91 6.08
CA LEU A 30 7.27 5.80 6.46
C LEU A 30 6.34 6.69 5.63
N SER A 31 6.89 7.59 4.80
CA SER A 31 6.12 8.32 3.79
C SER A 31 5.78 7.49 2.54
N ASN A 32 6.13 6.20 2.54
CA ASN A 32 5.90 5.27 1.43
C ASN A 32 4.95 4.15 1.84
N VAL A 33 4.40 3.48 0.82
CA VAL A 33 3.58 2.27 0.99
C VAL A 33 4.42 1.05 0.67
N LEU A 34 4.42 0.06 1.56
CA LEU A 34 4.98 -1.25 1.29
C LEU A 34 4.02 -2.02 0.36
N ILE A 35 4.53 -2.49 -0.77
CA ILE A 35 3.77 -3.29 -1.73
C ILE A 35 4.43 -4.67 -1.85
N VAL A 36 3.66 -5.72 -1.58
CA VAL A 36 4.12 -7.11 -1.68
C VAL A 36 3.22 -7.86 -2.65
N ALA A 37 3.81 -8.42 -3.71
CA ALA A 37 3.13 -9.32 -4.64
C ALA A 37 3.45 -10.77 -4.28
N LYS A 38 2.43 -11.55 -3.88
CA LYS A 38 2.58 -12.97 -3.53
C LYS A 38 1.26 -13.70 -3.72
N ASP A 39 1.31 -14.99 -4.08
CA ASP A 39 0.14 -15.88 -4.11
C ASP A 39 -1.04 -15.31 -4.92
N ASN A 40 -0.74 -14.71 -6.08
CA ASN A 40 -1.70 -14.04 -6.96
C ASN A 40 -2.48 -12.87 -6.32
N THR A 41 -1.88 -12.25 -5.30
CA THR A 41 -2.40 -11.07 -4.62
C THR A 41 -1.35 -9.97 -4.52
N LEU A 42 -1.83 -8.74 -4.33
CA LEU A 42 -1.02 -7.58 -4.00
C LEU A 42 -1.47 -7.05 -2.64
N ASN A 43 -0.55 -7.03 -1.69
CA ASN A 43 -0.75 -6.43 -0.37
C ASN A 43 -0.13 -5.03 -0.35
N PHE A 44 -0.85 -4.10 0.25
CA PHE A 44 -0.44 -2.72 0.49
C PHE A 44 -0.45 -2.49 1.99
N THR A 45 0.63 -1.93 2.53
CA THR A 45 0.76 -1.63 3.94
C THR A 45 1.36 -0.25 4.14
N ALA A 46 0.83 0.53 5.07
CA ALA A 46 1.38 1.80 5.51
C ALA A 46 1.27 1.94 7.03
N THR A 47 2.21 2.65 7.64
CA THR A 47 2.24 2.85 9.09
C THR A 47 2.97 4.13 9.48
N ASP A 48 2.56 4.73 10.59
CA ASP A 48 3.24 5.82 11.30
C ASP A 48 3.86 5.38 12.64
N LEU A 49 4.00 4.06 12.86
CA LEU A 49 4.43 3.38 14.09
C LEU A 49 3.38 3.32 15.21
N GLU A 50 2.27 4.06 15.12
CA GLU A 50 1.14 3.97 16.06
C GLU A 50 -0.01 3.16 15.47
N VAL A 51 -0.28 3.38 14.18
CA VAL A 51 -1.33 2.73 13.42
C VAL A 51 -0.74 2.08 12.17
N GLU A 52 -1.23 0.89 11.85
CA GLU A 52 -0.95 0.20 10.59
C GLU A 52 -2.25 -0.04 9.83
N LEU A 53 -2.26 0.32 8.55
CA LEU A 53 -3.35 -0.05 7.62
C LEU A 53 -2.82 -1.00 6.57
N ALA A 54 -3.58 -2.07 6.33
CA ALA A 54 -3.30 -3.06 5.32
C ALA A 54 -4.51 -3.27 4.41
N ALA A 55 -4.26 -3.42 3.11
CA ALA A 55 -5.27 -3.78 2.12
C ALA A 55 -4.71 -4.80 1.13
N THR A 56 -5.55 -5.75 0.73
CA THR A 56 -5.20 -6.80 -0.24
C THR A 56 -6.12 -6.71 -1.45
N THR A 57 -5.56 -6.95 -2.63
CA THR A 57 -6.32 -7.11 -3.86
C THR A 57 -5.79 -8.31 -4.67
N GLU A 58 -6.68 -9.01 -5.34
CA GLU A 58 -6.29 -10.09 -6.26
C GLU A 58 -5.71 -9.52 -7.55
N LEU A 59 -4.62 -10.15 -8.01
CA LEU A 59 -4.01 -9.87 -9.30
C LEU A 59 -4.76 -10.62 -10.41
N PRO A 60 -5.00 -9.97 -11.57
CA PRO A 60 -5.62 -10.62 -12.72
C PRO A 60 -4.73 -11.68 -13.36
#